data_AF-A0A9X2C703-F1
#
_entry.id   AF-A0A9X2C703-F1
#
_cell.length_a   1.000
_cell.length_b   1.000
_cell.length_c   1.000
_cell.angle_alpha   90.00
_cell.angle_beta   90.00
_cell.angle_gamma   90.00
#
_symmetry.space_group_name_H-M   'P 1'
#
loop_
_entity.id
_entity.type
_entity.pdbx_description
1 polymer ?
#
loop_
_entity_poly.entity_id
_entity_poly.type
_entity_poly.pdbx_seq_one_letter_code
_entity_poly.pdbx_strand_id
1 'polypeptide(L)' 'MSIQEMLKALLALGLSQQAIALEVGTTQPTISRAIKGADVRHELGKAIERFYAERVMQPRRSAA' A
#
# COMPACT_ATOMS: atom_id res chain seq x y z
N MET A 1 1.39 2.96 -12.17
CA MET A 1 0.24 2.46 -11.40
C MET A 1 -0.33 3.59 -10.58
N SER A 2 -1.65 3.66 -10.44
CA SER A 2 -2.31 4.54 -9.47
C SER A 2 -2.17 3.98 -8.05
N ILE A 3 -2.40 4.82 -7.04
CA ILE A 3 -2.46 4.39 -5.63
C ILE A 3 -3.48 3.27 -5.43
N GLN A 4 -4.63 3.36 -6.11
CA GLN A 4 -5.65 2.33 -6.06
C GLN A 4 -5.14 0.96 -6.55
N GLU A 5 -4.41 0.94 -7.68
CA GLU A 5 -3.84 -0.29 -8.23
C GLU A 5 -2.76 -0.87 -7.32
N MET A 6 -1.90 -0.02 -6.74
CA MET A 6 -0.86 -0.47 -5.80
C MET A 6 -1.47 -1.10 -4.56
N LEU A 7 -2.51 -0.49 -3.99
CA LEU A 7 -3.24 -1.06 -2.85
C LEU A 7 -3.90 -2.40 -3.19
N LYS A 8 -4.51 -2.52 -4.37
CA LYS A 8 -5.10 -3.80 -4.82
C LYS A 8 -4.03 -4.89 -5.00
N ALA A 9 -2.86 -4.55 -5.52
CA ALA A 9 -1.75 -5.48 -5.64
C ALA A 9 -1.21 -5.93 -4.27
N LEU A 10 -1.11 -5.01 -3.30
CA LEU A 10 -0.75 -5.35 -1.92
C LEU A 10 -1.78 -6.28 -1.27
N LEU A 11 -3.09 -6.07 -1.50
CA LEU A 11 -4.13 -7.00 -1.05
C LEU A 11 -4.00 -8.38 -1.71
N ALA A 12 -3.64 -8.43 -3.00
CA ALA A 12 -3.43 -9.69 -3.71
C ALA A 12 -2.23 -10.50 -3.17
N LEU A 13 -1.28 -9.85 -2.47
CA LEU A 13 -0.22 -10.52 -1.70
C LEU A 13 -0.70 -11.10 -0.36
N GLY A 14 -1.99 -10.98 -0.03
CA GLY A 14 -2.58 -11.46 1.22
C GLY A 14 -2.47 -10.49 2.39
N LEU A 15 -2.00 -9.26 2.16
CA LEU A 15 -1.99 -8.22 3.21
C LEU A 15 -3.42 -7.75 3.49
N SER A 16 -3.74 -7.53 4.77
CA SER A 16 -5.02 -6.93 5.15
C SER A 16 -4.97 -5.40 5.00
N GLN A 17 -6.13 -4.76 4.82
CA GLN A 17 -6.21 -3.29 4.78
C GLN A 17 -5.67 -2.64 6.06
N GLN A 18 -5.85 -3.30 7.21
CA GLN A 18 -5.33 -2.84 8.49
C GLN A 18 -3.81 -2.94 8.56
N ALA A 19 -3.23 -4.04 8.05
CA ALA A 19 -1.78 -4.18 7.98
C ALA A 19 -1.16 -3.11 7.08
N ILE A 20 -1.74 -2.87 5.91
CA ILE A 20 -1.29 -1.80 5.01
C ILE A 20 -1.39 -0.43 5.71
N ALA A 21 -2.51 -0.16 6.39
CA ALA A 21 -2.72 1.10 7.09
C ALA A 21 -1.65 1.37 8.15
N LEU A 22 -1.29 0.35 8.93
CA LEU A 22 -0.24 0.45 9.94
C LEU A 22 1.12 0.78 9.30
N GLU A 23 1.47 0.09 8.22
CA GLU A 23 2.76 0.26 7.52
C GLU A 23 2.91 1.64 6.88
N VAL A 24 1.85 2.18 6.29
CA VAL A 24 1.88 3.48 5.61
C VAL A 24 1.50 4.66 6.52
N GLY A 25 1.30 4.42 7.82
CA GLY A 25 1.01 5.47 8.80
C GLY A 25 -0.38 6.11 8.67
N THR A 26 -1.42 5.31 8.42
CA THR A 26 -2.80 5.78 8.29
C THR A 26 -3.80 4.83 8.96
N THR A 27 -5.09 5.02 8.71
CA THR A 27 -6.18 4.20 9.25
C THR A 27 -6.79 3.27 8.20
N GLN A 28 -7.31 2.12 8.63
CA GLN A 28 -7.98 1.16 7.74
C GLN A 28 -9.14 1.78 6.94
N PRO A 29 -10.00 2.67 7.50
CA PRO A 29 -11.03 3.35 6.71
C PRO A 29 -10.46 4.24 5.60
N THR A 30 -9.30 4.87 5.81
CA THR A 30 -8.61 5.65 4.78
C THR A 30 -8.13 4.76 3.65
N ILE A 31 -7.53 3.61 3.96
CA ILE A 31 -7.16 2.59 2.96
C ILE A 31 -8.38 2.07 2.20
N SER A 32 -9.47 1.76 2.90
CA SER A 32 -10.72 1.29 2.30
C SER A 32 -11.29 2.28 1.27
N ARG A 33 -11.25 3.58 1.57
CA ARG A 33 -11.66 4.63 0.62
C ARG A 33 -10.69 4.76 -0.56
N ALA A 34 -9.38 4.71 -0.31
CA ALA A 34 -8.37 4.78 -1.36
C ALA A 34 -8.47 3.60 -2.35
N ILE A 35 -8.77 2.38 -1.87
CA ILE A 35 -9.03 1.21 -2.73
C ILE A 35 -10.27 1.42 -3.63
N LYS A 36 -11.22 2.24 -3.19
CA LYS A 36 -12.41 2.63 -3.97
C LYS A 36 -12.15 3.82 -4.91
N GLY A 37 -10.91 4.33 -4.96
CA GLY A 37 -10.52 5.43 -5.86
C GLY A 37 -10.63 6.82 -5.23
N ALA A 38 -10.78 6.93 -3.90
CA ALA A 38 -10.67 8.23 -3.25
C ALA A 38 -9.24 8.76 -3.31
N ASP A 39 -9.09 10.06 -3.55
CA ASP A 39 -7.80 10.72 -3.51
C ASP A 39 -7.16 10.62 -2.13
N VAL A 40 -5.83 10.52 -2.13
CA VAL A 40 -5.00 10.52 -0.93
C VAL A 40 -4.11 11.76 -0.93
N ARG A 41 -3.74 12.21 0.26
CA ARG A 41 -2.71 13.25 0.40
C ARG A 41 -1.39 12.78 -0.20
N HIS A 42 -0.61 13.71 -0.72
CA HIS A 42 0.67 13.41 -1.37
C HIS A 42 1.57 12.51 -0.53
N GLU A 43 1.77 12.85 0.74
CA GLU A 43 2.61 12.07 1.68
C GLU A 43 2.13 10.62 1.83
N LEU A 44 0.82 10.42 1.92
CA LEU A 44 0.24 9.07 2.00
C LEU A 44 0.44 8.32 0.68
N GLY A 45 0.28 9.00 -0.46
CA GLY A 45 0.59 8.43 -1.76
C GLY A 45 2.05 7.95 -1.85
N LYS A 46 3.01 8.79 -1.45
CA LYS A 46 4.43 8.44 -1.41
C LYS A 46 4.73 7.26 -0.48
N ALA A 47 4.07 7.19 0.68
CA ALA A 47 4.23 6.06 1.60
C ALA A 47 3.72 4.75 0.96
N ILE A 48 2.57 4.78 0.28
CA ILE A 48 2.02 3.63 -0.43
C ILE A 48 2.93 3.20 -1.60
N GLU A 49 3.46 4.15 -2.37
CA GLU A 49 4.40 3.85 -3.46
C GLU A 49 5.66 3.13 -2.95
N ARG A 50 6.25 3.60 -1.85
CA ARG A 50 7.42 2.96 -1.22
C ARG A 50 7.10 1.55 -0.75
N PHE A 51 6.00 1.39 -0.01
CA PHE A 51 5.59 0.10 0.51
C PHE A 51 5.27 -0.90 -0.61
N TYR A 52 4.63 -0.44 -1.70
CA TYR A 52 4.40 -1.25 -2.89
C TYR A 52 5.72 -1.69 -3.54
N ALA A 53 6.67 -0.77 -3.72
CA ALA A 53 7.97 -1.09 -4.30
C ALA A 53 8.73 -2.14 -3.46
N GLU A 54 8.69 -2.01 -2.13
CA GLU A 54 9.30 -2.96 -1.18
C GLU A 54 8.66 -4.35 -1.21
N ARG A 55 7.34 -4.45 -1.35
CA ARG A 55 6.62 -5.73 -1.28
C ARG A 55 6.48 -6.44 -2.63
N VAL A 56 6.39 -5.69 -3.73
CA VAL A 56 6.06 -6.22 -5.07
C VAL A 56 7.24 -6.14 -6.03
N MET A 57 7.99 -5.02 -6.03
CA MET A 57 9.08 -4.82 -6.99
C MET A 57 10.43 -5.35 -6.48
N GLN A 58 10.61 -5.39 -5.17
CA GLN A 58 11.76 -6.01 -4.53
C GLN A 58 11.29 -7.17 -3.64
N PRO A 59 10.84 -8.30 -4.21
CA PRO A 59 10.63 -9.51 -3.42
C PRO A 59 11.98 -9.89 -2.81
N ARG A 60 12.21 -9.40 -1.59
CA ARG A 60 13.37 -9.61 -0.71
C ARG A 60 14.55 -10.27 -1.43
N ARG A 61 15.57 -9.48 -1.79
CA ARG A 61 16.93 -10.02 -1.89
C ARG A 61 17.14 -10.89 -0.66
N SER A 62 17.34 -12.17 -0.90
CA SER A 62 17.54 -13.19 0.12
C SER A 62 18.54 -12.73 1.17
N ALA A 63 18.29 -13.17 2.40
CA ALA A 63 19.15 -13.14 3.57
C ALA A 63 20.66 -12.88 3.29
N ALA A 64 21.23 -11.97 4.09
CA ALA A 64 22.63 -12.01 4.51
C ALA A 64 22.64 -11.91 6.04
#